data_AF-A0A225DJG0-F1
#
_entry.id   AF-A0A225DJG0-F1
#
_cell.length_a   1.000
_cell.length_b   1.000
_cell.length_c   1.000
_cell.angle_alpha   90.00
_cell.angle_beta   90.00
_cell.angle_gamma   90.00
#
_symmetry.space_group_name_H-M   'P 1'
#
loop_
_entity.id
_entity.type
_entity.pdbx_description
1 polymer ?
#
loop_
_entity_poly.entity_id
_entity_poly.type
_entity_poly.pdbx_seq_one_letter_code
_entity_poly.pdbx_strand_id
1 'polypeptide(L)'
;MRPFVSALALAALAVGCGGGSSAPARPLPPGYVAFNRDGQFVPTGNPTLDYWVRVNMIRHFSDRPARPLPDMEHGLAGVIRATDPAGVDPDLVTWAGMVADYLDGQADLIPQTTGGPPDPVAADLNVRASLAAARADIANRGDALRASLTRRHGRSFPPCLW
;
A
#
# COMPACT_ATOMS: atom_id res chain seq x y z
N MET A 1 13.55 35.64 -26.50
CA MET A 1 13.99 34.33 -27.02
C MET A 1 14.27 33.43 -25.82
N ARG A 2 13.55 32.31 -25.70
CA ARG A 2 13.87 31.20 -24.79
C ARG A 2 15.06 30.39 -25.36
N PRO A 3 15.73 29.60 -24.51
CA PRO A 3 15.53 28.17 -24.67
C PRO A 3 15.06 27.47 -23.39
N PHE A 4 14.56 26.27 -23.63
CA PHE A 4 13.78 25.38 -22.78
C PHE A 4 14.68 24.27 -22.20
N VAL A 5 14.12 23.56 -21.22
CA VAL A 5 14.45 22.20 -20.75
C VAL A 5 15.60 22.07 -19.73
N SER A 6 15.23 21.74 -18.51
CA SER A 6 15.93 20.70 -17.74
C SER A 6 14.86 19.78 -17.18
N ALA A 7 14.62 18.71 -17.93
CA ALA A 7 13.85 17.55 -17.52
C ALA A 7 14.67 16.82 -16.46
N LEU A 8 14.23 16.87 -15.20
CA LEU A 8 14.78 15.99 -14.17
C LEU A 8 14.07 14.64 -14.28
N ALA A 9 14.91 13.61 -14.36
CA ALA A 9 14.66 12.27 -14.82
C ALA A 9 13.50 11.51 -14.16
N LEU A 10 12.87 10.67 -14.99
CA LEU A 10 11.98 9.57 -14.64
C LEU A 10 12.64 8.62 -13.61
N ALA A 11 11.90 8.30 -12.55
CA ALA A 11 12.00 7.01 -11.88
C ALA A 11 10.75 6.19 -12.23
N ALA A 12 10.74 5.67 -13.46
CA ALA A 12 9.85 4.58 -13.82
C ALA A 12 10.37 3.32 -13.12
N LEU A 13 9.57 2.75 -12.21
CA LEU A 13 9.80 1.41 -11.68
C LEU A 13 9.59 0.40 -12.81
N ALA A 14 10.62 0.21 -13.63
CA ALA A 14 10.77 -0.96 -14.46
C ALA A 14 11.13 -2.13 -13.54
N VAL A 15 10.11 -2.77 -12.96
CA VAL A 15 10.26 -4.13 -12.45
C VAL A 15 10.37 -5.03 -13.69
N GLY A 16 11.61 -5.36 -14.03
CA GLY A 16 11.95 -6.23 -15.14
C GLY A 16 11.34 -7.63 -14.99
N CYS A 17 10.90 -8.16 -16.14
CA CYS A 17 10.36 -9.49 -16.35
C CYS A 17 11.22 -10.62 -15.78
N GLY A 18 10.57 -11.58 -15.13
CA GLY A 18 11.13 -12.89 -14.83
C GLY A 18 10.11 -13.79 -14.13
N GLY A 19 9.55 -14.76 -14.86
CA GLY A 19 8.74 -15.85 -14.30
C GLY A 19 7.23 -15.63 -14.41
N GLY A 20 6.63 -16.17 -15.48
CA GLY A 20 5.19 -16.18 -15.68
C GLY A 20 4.48 -16.89 -14.54
N SER A 21 3.65 -16.16 -13.81
CA SER A 21 2.58 -16.73 -13.00
C SER A 21 1.29 -16.48 -13.76
N SER A 22 0.79 -17.51 -14.44
CA SER A 22 -0.48 -17.51 -15.20
C SER A 22 -1.72 -17.42 -14.30
N ALA A 23 -1.58 -16.92 -13.07
CA ALA A 23 -2.71 -16.60 -12.23
C ALA A 23 -3.40 -15.36 -12.83
N PRO A 24 -4.71 -15.39 -13.10
CA PRO A 24 -5.41 -14.19 -13.53
C PRO A 24 -5.18 -13.09 -12.50
N ALA A 25 -4.79 -11.90 -12.97
CA ALA A 25 -4.62 -10.73 -12.12
C ALA A 25 -5.90 -10.55 -11.29
N ARG A 26 -5.75 -10.43 -9.97
CA ARG A 26 -6.89 -10.23 -9.07
C ARG A 26 -7.68 -9.03 -9.57
N PRO A 27 -9.02 -9.13 -9.73
CA PRO A 27 -9.83 -8.01 -10.17
C PRO A 27 -9.65 -6.82 -9.21
N LEU A 28 -9.46 -5.64 -9.79
CA LEU A 28 -9.38 -4.42 -9.00
C LEU A 28 -10.71 -4.15 -8.29
N PRO A 29 -10.69 -3.64 -7.05
CA PRO A 29 -11.91 -3.23 -6.39
C PRO A 29 -12.62 -2.12 -7.19
N PRO A 30 -13.97 -2.07 -7.23
CA PRO A 30 -14.72 -1.16 -8.10
C PRO A 30 -14.31 0.33 -8.01
N GLY A 31 -13.97 0.81 -6.81
CA GLY A 31 -13.51 2.20 -6.61
C GLY A 31 -12.10 2.51 -7.14
N TYR A 32 -11.33 1.49 -7.52
CA TYR A 32 -9.92 1.63 -7.90
C TYR A 32 -9.67 1.46 -9.41
N VAL A 33 -10.66 0.96 -10.16
CA VAL A 33 -10.56 0.72 -11.61
C VAL A 33 -10.16 1.98 -12.36
N ALA A 34 -10.68 3.15 -11.96
CA ALA A 34 -10.36 4.43 -12.60
C ALA A 34 -8.90 4.88 -12.45
N PHE A 35 -8.18 4.34 -11.47
CA PHE A 35 -6.79 4.71 -11.19
C PHE A 35 -5.78 3.70 -11.73
N ASN A 36 -6.23 2.69 -12.49
CA ASN A 36 -5.36 1.73 -13.14
C ASN A 36 -5.71 1.58 -14.62
N ARG A 37 -4.70 1.64 -15.48
CA ARG A 37 -4.82 1.38 -16.91
C ARG A 37 -3.65 0.52 -17.33
N ASP A 38 -3.94 -0.64 -17.92
CA ASP A 38 -2.93 -1.58 -18.42
C ASP A 38 -1.89 -1.97 -17.34
N GLY A 39 -2.33 -2.12 -16.09
CA GLY A 39 -1.47 -2.46 -14.95
C GLY A 39 -0.68 -1.29 -14.37
N GLN A 40 -0.80 -0.09 -14.93
CA GLN A 40 -0.13 1.12 -14.48
C GLN A 40 -1.07 2.03 -13.70
N PHE A 41 -0.55 2.71 -12.67
CA PHE A 41 -1.31 3.75 -11.97
C PHE A 41 -1.53 4.96 -12.87
N VAL A 42 -2.76 5.45 -12.93
CA VAL A 42 -3.13 6.67 -13.68
C VAL A 42 -3.08 7.86 -12.72
N PRO A 43 -2.17 8.84 -12.91
CA PRO A 43 -2.10 10.02 -12.06
C PRO A 43 -3.35 10.88 -12.18
N THR A 44 -3.82 11.43 -11.07
CA THR A 44 -5.03 12.26 -11.00
C THR A 44 -4.73 13.76 -10.97
N GLY A 45 -3.44 14.12 -10.85
CA GLY A 45 -2.97 15.49 -10.64
C GLY A 45 -3.22 16.00 -9.22
N ASN A 46 -3.72 15.15 -8.32
CA ASN A 46 -3.84 15.46 -6.89
C ASN A 46 -2.90 14.51 -6.12
N PRO A 47 -1.80 15.02 -5.54
CA PRO A 47 -0.80 14.19 -4.86
C PRO A 47 -1.40 13.41 -3.68
N THR A 48 -2.39 13.97 -2.98
CA THR A 48 -3.07 13.30 -1.86
C THR A 48 -3.91 12.12 -2.35
N LEU A 49 -4.66 12.27 -3.44
CA LEU A 49 -5.45 11.18 -4.02
C LEU A 49 -4.55 10.08 -4.61
N ASP A 50 -3.49 10.47 -5.32
CA ASP A 50 -2.53 9.53 -5.90
C ASP A 50 -1.83 8.72 -4.80
N TYR A 51 -1.48 9.37 -3.67
CA TYR A 51 -0.89 8.71 -2.51
C TYR A 51 -1.89 7.79 -1.78
N TRP A 52 -3.13 8.24 -1.57
CA TRP A 52 -4.20 7.41 -0.99
C TRP A 52 -4.42 6.12 -1.78
N VAL A 53 -4.50 6.25 -3.11
CA VAL A 53 -4.71 5.13 -4.02
C VAL A 53 -3.53 4.16 -3.95
N ARG A 54 -2.30 4.66 -3.93
CA ARG A 54 -1.09 3.85 -3.80
C ARG A 54 -1.08 3.03 -2.52
N VAL A 55 -1.27 3.67 -1.36
CA VAL A 55 -1.23 3.01 -0.05
C VAL A 55 -2.33 1.94 0.09
N ASN A 56 -3.53 2.20 -0.41
CA ASN A 56 -4.60 1.20 -0.37
C ASN A 56 -4.38 0.04 -1.36
N MET A 57 -3.83 0.30 -2.54
CA MET A 57 -3.55 -0.76 -3.51
C MET A 57 -2.38 -1.67 -3.07
N ILE A 58 -1.44 -1.17 -2.26
CA ILE A 58 -0.42 -2.00 -1.60
C ILE A 58 -1.07 -3.16 -0.84
N ARG A 59 -2.14 -2.92 -0.08
CA ARG A 59 -2.89 -3.96 0.64
C ARG A 59 -3.54 -4.97 -0.30
N HIS A 60 -4.16 -4.49 -1.38
CA HIS A 60 -4.80 -5.36 -2.36
C HIS A 60 -3.81 -6.36 -2.97
N PHE A 61 -2.56 -5.91 -3.20
CA PHE A 61 -1.49 -6.74 -3.73
C PHE A 61 -0.75 -7.57 -2.68
N SER A 62 -0.78 -7.19 -1.40
CA SER A 62 -0.22 -8.01 -0.30
C SER A 62 -1.08 -9.23 0.01
N ASP A 63 -2.41 -9.15 -0.19
CA ASP A 63 -3.35 -10.25 0.01
C ASP A 63 -3.30 -11.30 -1.13
N ARG A 64 -2.14 -11.93 -1.34
CA ARG A 64 -1.98 -13.09 -2.24
C ARG A 64 -2.07 -14.41 -1.46
N PRO A 65 -2.79 -15.42 -1.97
CA PRO A 65 -2.87 -16.74 -1.33
C PRO A 65 -1.56 -17.55 -1.38
N ALA A 66 -0.56 -17.10 -2.14
CA ALA A 66 0.71 -17.79 -2.31
C ALA A 66 1.79 -17.19 -1.41
N ARG A 67 1.74 -17.58 -0.13
CA ARG A 67 2.70 -17.31 0.96
C ARG A 67 2.94 -15.83 1.31
N PRO A 68 2.81 -15.44 2.59
CA PRO A 68 3.40 -14.19 3.05
C PRO A 68 4.92 -14.30 2.85
N LEU A 69 5.50 -13.32 2.14
CA LEU A 69 6.93 -13.19 1.97
C LEU A 69 7.35 -12.01 2.88
N PRO A 70 8.08 -12.24 3.99
CA PRO A 70 8.53 -11.17 4.88
C PRO A 70 9.20 -10.02 4.12
N ASP A 71 10.05 -10.36 3.15
CA ASP A 71 10.73 -9.40 2.27
C ASP A 71 9.76 -8.52 1.47
N MET A 72 8.59 -9.07 1.10
CA MET A 72 7.56 -8.30 0.41
C MET A 72 6.90 -7.31 1.36
N GLU A 73 6.59 -7.68 2.60
CA GLU A 73 5.94 -6.79 3.55
C GLU A 73 6.87 -5.65 4.00
N HIS A 74 8.13 -5.95 4.33
CA HIS A 74 9.16 -4.93 4.54
C HIS A 74 9.37 -4.06 3.30
N GLY A 75 9.37 -4.66 2.10
CA GLY A 75 9.49 -3.94 0.84
C GLY A 75 8.33 -2.95 0.64
N LEU A 76 7.11 -3.35 0.95
CA LEU A 76 5.92 -2.50 0.85
C LEU A 76 5.93 -1.37 1.89
N ALA A 77 6.34 -1.65 3.13
CA ALA A 77 6.55 -0.64 4.16
C ALA A 77 7.64 0.36 3.73
N GLY A 78 8.74 -0.14 3.15
CA GLY A 78 9.80 0.67 2.56
C GLY A 78 9.31 1.57 1.42
N VAL A 79 8.46 1.08 0.53
CA VAL A 79 7.84 1.89 -0.55
C VAL A 79 7.00 3.03 0.01
N ILE A 80 6.22 2.78 1.07
CA ILE A 80 5.41 3.83 1.72
C ILE A 80 6.32 4.91 2.31
N ARG A 81 7.37 4.52 3.04
CA ARG A 81 8.30 5.44 3.69
C ARG A 81 9.22 6.19 2.73
N ALA A 82 9.59 5.57 1.60
CA ALA A 82 10.45 6.18 0.60
C ALA A 82 9.70 7.14 -0.35
N THR A 83 8.37 7.10 -0.36
CA THR A 83 7.59 8.00 -1.21
C THR A 83 7.62 9.42 -0.63
N ASP A 84 8.07 10.38 -1.42
CA ASP A 84 8.09 11.81 -1.04
C ASP A 84 6.68 12.30 -0.67
N PRO A 85 6.46 12.75 0.58
CA PRO A 85 5.16 13.26 1.02
C PRO A 85 4.89 14.71 0.59
N ALA A 86 5.77 15.36 -0.18
CA ALA A 86 5.57 16.73 -0.62
C ALA A 86 4.22 16.93 -1.32
N GLY A 87 3.40 17.83 -0.76
CA GLY A 87 2.05 18.13 -1.26
C GLY A 87 0.97 17.12 -0.87
N VAL A 88 1.30 16.07 -0.12
CA VAL A 88 0.33 15.12 0.45
C VAL A 88 -0.25 15.67 1.75
N ASP A 89 -1.55 15.46 1.96
CA ASP A 89 -2.23 15.80 3.21
C ASP A 89 -1.55 15.13 4.43
N PRO A 90 -1.20 15.88 5.48
CA PRO A 90 -0.39 15.37 6.59
C PRO A 90 -1.10 14.27 7.39
N ASP A 91 -2.44 14.29 7.47
CA ASP A 91 -3.19 13.22 8.14
C ASP A 91 -3.06 11.90 7.36
N LEU A 92 -2.96 11.99 6.03
CA LEU A 92 -2.73 10.83 5.16
C LEU A 92 -1.32 10.28 5.31
N VAL A 93 -0.31 11.15 5.42
CA VAL A 93 1.07 10.72 5.71
C VAL A 93 1.13 9.99 7.05
N THR A 94 0.45 10.51 8.07
CA THR A 94 0.37 9.89 9.40
C THR A 94 -0.30 8.52 9.34
N TRP A 95 -1.42 8.41 8.62
CA TRP A 95 -2.11 7.14 8.43
C TRP A 95 -1.29 6.12 7.65
N ALA A 96 -0.58 6.55 6.61
CA ALA A 96 0.32 5.69 5.86
C ALA A 96 1.52 5.21 6.70
N GLY A 97 1.99 6.02 7.66
CA GLY A 97 2.97 5.59 8.66
C GLY A 97 2.47 4.41 9.50
N MET A 98 1.25 4.50 10.04
CA MET A 98 0.63 3.39 10.79
C MET A 98 0.51 2.12 9.95
N VAL A 99 0.18 2.27 8.67
CA VAL A 99 0.14 1.18 7.71
C VAL A 99 1.53 0.54 7.53
N ALA A 100 2.57 1.33 7.36
CA ALA A 100 3.93 0.83 7.18
C ALA A 100 4.44 0.11 8.44
N ASP A 101 4.14 0.63 9.63
CA ASP A 101 4.52 0.00 10.89
C ASP A 101 3.80 -1.34 11.10
N TYR A 102 2.53 -1.43 10.70
CA TYR A 102 1.80 -2.69 10.71
C TYR A 102 2.41 -3.72 9.74
N LEU A 103 2.81 -3.30 8.54
CA LEU A 103 3.46 -4.19 7.58
C LEU A 103 4.80 -4.72 8.09
N ASP A 104 5.64 -3.87 8.70
CA ASP A 104 6.90 -4.34 9.30
C ASP A 104 6.66 -5.28 10.47
N GLY A 105 5.75 -4.93 11.38
CA GLY A 105 5.42 -5.78 12.52
C GLY A 105 4.84 -7.13 12.09
N GLN A 106 4.09 -7.17 10.99
CA GLN A 106 3.60 -8.42 10.41
C GLN A 106 4.75 -9.22 9.77
N ALA A 107 5.66 -8.56 9.04
CA ALA A 107 6.83 -9.17 8.40
C ALA A 107 7.75 -9.86 9.42
N ASP A 108 8.00 -9.20 10.57
CA ASP A 108 8.82 -9.72 11.67
C ASP A 108 8.22 -10.99 12.29
N LEU A 109 6.92 -11.19 12.16
CA LEU A 109 6.20 -12.36 12.69
C LEU A 109 6.08 -13.49 11.66
N ILE A 110 6.38 -13.26 10.38
CA ILE A 110 6.31 -14.32 9.37
C ILE A 110 7.61 -15.13 9.40
N PRO A 111 7.55 -16.47 9.56
CA PRO A 111 8.76 -17.29 9.58
C PRO A 111 9.54 -17.15 8.26
N GLN A 112 10.81 -16.77 8.36
CA GLN A 112 11.74 -16.62 7.23
C GLN A 112 12.00 -17.97 6.50
N THR A 113 11.85 -19.10 7.19
CA THR A 113 12.08 -20.44 6.65
C THR A 113 10.82 -21.05 6.05
N THR A 114 10.80 -21.13 4.72
CA THR A 114 9.80 -21.90 3.97
C THR A 114 9.87 -23.38 4.34
N GLY A 115 8.83 -23.91 5.00
CA GLY A 115 8.68 -25.34 5.31
C GLY A 115 8.92 -25.75 6.77
N GLY A 116 9.23 -24.80 7.66
CA GLY A 116 9.23 -25.04 9.10
C GLY A 116 7.83 -24.90 9.73
N PRO A 117 7.59 -25.45 10.94
CA PRO A 117 6.40 -25.11 11.72
C PRO A 117 6.32 -23.59 11.94
N PRO A 118 5.11 -23.01 12.08
CA PRO A 118 4.96 -21.60 12.35
C PRO A 118 5.76 -21.20 13.60
N ASP A 119 6.37 -20.02 13.56
CA ASP A 119 7.06 -19.45 14.72
C ASP A 119 6.09 -19.48 15.92
N PRO A 120 6.48 -20.04 17.08
CA PRO A 120 5.61 -20.14 18.24
C PRO A 120 5.09 -18.77 18.71
N VAL A 121 5.81 -17.68 18.47
CA VAL A 121 5.36 -16.31 18.73
C VAL A 121 4.27 -15.89 17.73
N ALA A 122 4.43 -16.21 16.45
CA ALA A 122 3.43 -15.92 15.42
C ALA A 122 2.16 -16.77 15.54
N ALA A 123 2.29 -17.98 16.09
CA ALA A 123 1.19 -18.88 16.38
C ALA A 123 0.42 -18.49 17.67
N ASP A 124 0.99 -17.61 18.50
CA ASP A 124 0.37 -17.14 19.74
C ASP A 124 -0.96 -16.42 19.45
N LEU A 125 -2.01 -16.83 20.16
CA LEU A 125 -3.36 -16.31 19.95
C LEU A 125 -3.49 -14.84 20.33
N ASN A 126 -2.75 -14.36 21.33
CA ASN A 126 -2.78 -12.95 21.74
C ASN A 126 -2.07 -12.08 20.71
N VAL A 127 -0.96 -12.56 20.13
CA VAL A 127 -0.27 -11.88 19.03
C VAL A 127 -1.20 -11.78 17.82
N ARG A 128 -1.87 -12.86 17.43
CA ARG A 128 -2.84 -12.86 16.32
C ARG A 128 -4.03 -11.95 16.57
N ALA A 129 -4.57 -11.94 17.80
CA ALA A 129 -5.67 -11.04 18.18
C ALA A 129 -5.23 -9.57 18.15
N SER A 130 -4.01 -9.28 18.60
CA SER A 130 -3.44 -7.92 18.58
C SER A 130 -3.23 -7.41 17.16
N LEU A 131 -2.71 -8.24 16.25
CA LEU A 131 -2.58 -7.91 14.83
C LEU A 131 -3.95 -7.66 14.18
N ALA A 132 -4.94 -8.50 14.46
CA ALA A 132 -6.29 -8.32 13.94
C ALA A 132 -6.91 -7.00 14.45
N ALA A 133 -6.69 -6.66 15.72
CA ALA A 133 -7.15 -5.40 16.30
C ALA A 133 -6.43 -4.18 15.69
N ALA A 134 -5.11 -4.25 15.52
CA ALA A 134 -4.32 -3.19 14.87
C ALA A 134 -4.79 -2.95 13.44
N ARG A 135 -5.04 -4.04 12.69
CA ARG A 135 -5.60 -3.96 11.35
C ARG A 135 -6.98 -3.29 11.33
N ALA A 136 -7.87 -3.67 12.25
CA ALA A 136 -9.18 -3.05 12.36
C ALA A 136 -9.10 -1.56 12.72
N ASP A 137 -8.16 -1.16 13.58
CA ASP A 137 -7.92 0.26 13.90
C ASP A 137 -7.45 1.05 12.67
N ILE A 138 -6.51 0.50 11.89
CA ILE A 138 -6.05 1.10 10.63
C ILE A 138 -7.21 1.29 9.64
N ALA A 139 -8.07 0.28 9.51
CA ALA A 139 -9.25 0.33 8.65
C ALA A 139 -10.22 1.44 9.09
N ASN A 140 -10.59 1.45 10.38
CA ASN A 140 -11.51 2.43 10.96
C ASN A 140 -10.99 3.87 10.80
N ARG A 141 -9.69 4.09 11.08
CA ARG A 141 -9.05 5.38 10.88
C ARG A 141 -8.98 5.76 9.41
N GLY A 142 -8.72 4.80 8.53
CA GLY A 142 -8.72 4.99 7.08
C GLY A 142 -10.08 5.48 6.57
N ASP A 143 -11.18 4.87 7.02
CA ASP A 143 -12.52 5.29 6.63
C ASP A 143 -12.88 6.69 7.14
N ALA A 144 -12.54 7.02 8.38
CA ALA A 144 -12.72 8.35 8.94
C ALA A 144 -11.88 9.41 8.19
N LEU A 145 -10.65 9.05 7.85
CA LEU A 145 -9.73 9.88 7.08
C LEU A 145 -10.27 10.11 5.66
N ARG A 146 -10.73 9.06 4.96
CA ARG A 146 -11.32 9.15 3.62
C ARG A 146 -12.43 10.19 3.55
N ALA A 147 -13.33 10.18 4.53
CA ALA A 147 -14.42 11.15 4.63
C ALA A 147 -13.88 12.58 4.81
N SER A 148 -12.82 12.75 5.62
CA SER A 148 -12.18 14.03 5.86
C SER A 148 -11.41 14.57 4.64
N LEU A 149 -10.65 13.71 3.96
CA LEU A 149 -9.96 14.03 2.71
C LEU A 149 -10.96 14.43 1.61
N THR A 150 -12.08 13.72 1.49
CA THR A 150 -13.12 14.06 0.51
C THR A 150 -13.66 15.47 0.71
N ARG A 151 -13.87 15.88 1.97
CA ARG A 151 -14.30 17.24 2.31
C ARG A 151 -13.21 18.29 2.04
N ARG A 152 -11.96 18.04 2.45
CA ARG A 152 -10.85 18.99 2.32
C ARG A 152 -10.42 19.23 0.88
N HIS A 153 -10.43 18.19 0.06
CA HIS A 153 -9.91 18.23 -1.31
C HIS A 153 -11.01 18.38 -2.37
N GLY A 154 -12.28 18.42 -1.97
CA GLY A 154 -13.42 18.60 -2.87
C GLY A 154 -13.54 17.50 -3.94
N ARG A 155 -13.01 16.30 -3.67
CA ARG A 155 -12.94 15.17 -4.59
C ARG A 155 -13.20 13.87 -3.85
N SER A 156 -13.88 12.94 -4.48
CA SER A 156 -14.17 11.63 -3.87
C SER A 156 -12.93 10.75 -3.81
N PHE A 157 -12.62 10.24 -2.62
CA PHE A 157 -11.59 9.22 -2.40
C PHE A 157 -12.22 7.81 -2.41
N PRO A 158 -11.59 6.82 -3.05
CA PRO A 158 -12.10 5.45 -3.07
C PRO A 158 -12.09 4.80 -1.67
N PRO A 159 -12.89 3.74 -1.43
CA PRO A 159 -13.00 3.09 -0.12
C PRO A 159 -11.65 2.63 0.46
N CYS A 160 -11.51 2.63 1.78
CA CYS A 160 -10.34 2.04 2.45
C CYS A 160 -10.30 0.52 2.19
N LEU A 161 -9.10 -0.03 1.96
CA LEU A 161 -8.90 -1.46 1.67
C LEU A 161 -8.20 -2.24 2.80
N TRP A 162 -7.85 -1.58 3.89
CA TRP A 162 -7.14 -2.17 5.04
C TRP A 162 -8.06 -3.02 5.90
#